data_AF-A0AAD4E2D7-F1
#
_entry.id   AF-A0AAD4E2D7-F1
#
_cell.length_a   1.000
_cell.length_b   1.000
_cell.length_c   1.000
_cell.angle_alpha   90.00
_cell.angle_beta   90.00
_cell.angle_gamma   90.00
#
_symmetry.space_group_name_H-M   'P 1'
#
loop_
_entity.id
_entity.type
_entity.pdbx_description
1 polymer ?
#
loop_
_entity_poly.entity_id
_entity_poly.type
_entity_poly.pdbx_seq_one_letter_code
_entity_poly.pdbx_strand_id
1 'polypeptide(L)'
;MAKLAIVEQSTPNKLPKLLVGELTPEAARDWDNACSTYFMHKGIKVQDQVRMIVFGMLDPHLQTWYLTQCAVLDAGTFAAYMTALKNTWLETHWDTKLCKKVLGSQQGSHPFYEWALQLQNQNALLYGNTAHLTGAQLHNQLEVNICDELTMLVLRARLADNLTLKEWIEEVKHLDDKRLKDLASHKKIAEELYRSSKRTTSSNHTKNPSSPKTYNSSSHLGGLTETERTLLMDHKGCFKCRKFYVSHHSKECTDSAPEASSYKTLMEADALAAKSKTKKQTRSVAAVALPLVVVFALVIW
;
A
#
# COMPACT_ATOMS: atom_id res chain seq x y z
N MET A 1 17.00 11.52 -24.03
CA MET A 1 16.79 10.06 -23.88
C MET A 1 16.45 9.52 -25.26
N ALA A 2 17.10 8.46 -25.71
CA ALA A 2 16.73 7.80 -26.96
C ALA A 2 15.31 7.24 -26.84
N LYS A 3 14.55 7.27 -27.95
CA LYS A 3 13.22 6.67 -27.99
C LYS A 3 13.38 5.16 -28.11
N LEU A 4 12.75 4.39 -27.23
CA LEU A 4 12.76 2.93 -27.31
C LEU A 4 11.81 2.43 -28.40
N ALA A 5 12.19 1.35 -29.07
CA ALA A 5 11.32 0.64 -29.99
C ALA A 5 10.14 0.02 -29.23
N ILE A 6 8.96 0.02 -29.85
CA ILE A 6 7.73 -0.55 -29.30
C ILE A 6 7.08 -1.40 -30.39
N VAL A 7 6.46 -2.49 -29.99
CA VAL A 7 5.71 -3.35 -30.90
C VAL A 7 4.21 -3.05 -30.79
N GLU A 8 3.58 -2.75 -31.92
CA GLU A 8 2.15 -2.52 -32.01
C GLU A 8 1.48 -3.60 -32.87
N GLN A 9 0.40 -4.17 -32.35
CA GLN A 9 -0.45 -5.08 -33.10
C GLN A 9 -1.90 -4.93 -32.63
N SER A 10 -2.78 -4.45 -33.50
CA SER A 10 -4.18 -4.20 -33.14
C SER A 10 -5.00 -5.48 -32.98
N THR A 11 -4.70 -6.50 -33.79
CA THR A 11 -5.33 -7.82 -33.72
C THR A 11 -4.33 -8.90 -34.17
N PRO A 12 -4.45 -10.14 -33.67
CA PRO A 12 -3.52 -11.24 -33.99
C PRO A 12 -3.31 -11.52 -35.48
N ASN A 13 -4.28 -11.17 -36.33
CA ASN A 13 -4.22 -11.40 -37.77
C ASN A 13 -3.64 -10.21 -38.56
N LYS A 14 -3.35 -9.08 -37.91
CA LYS A 14 -2.70 -7.93 -38.55
C LYS A 14 -1.19 -8.06 -38.40
N LEU A 15 -0.50 -7.57 -39.42
CA LEU A 15 0.95 -7.52 -39.44
C LEU A 15 1.43 -6.71 -38.21
N PRO A 16 2.26 -7.31 -37.33
CA PRO A 16 2.88 -6.58 -36.23
C PRO A 16 3.73 -5.43 -36.76
N LYS A 17 3.82 -4.35 -35.98
CA LYS A 17 4.64 -3.18 -36.32
C LYS A 17 5.70 -2.96 -35.26
N LEU A 18 6.97 -3.04 -35.63
CA LEU A 18 8.09 -2.60 -34.80
C LEU A 18 8.35 -1.13 -35.10
N LEU A 19 7.94 -0.26 -34.18
CA LEU A 19 8.06 1.18 -34.34
C LEU A 19 9.53 1.65 -34.23
N VAL A 20 9.80 2.81 -34.84
CA VAL A 20 11.12 3.47 -34.80
C VAL A 20 11.58 3.72 -33.36
N GLY A 21 12.79 3.26 -33.04
CA GLY A 21 13.45 3.43 -31.75
C GLY A 21 14.58 2.44 -31.51
N GLU A 22 15.29 2.61 -30.40
CA GLU A 22 16.34 1.69 -29.94
C GLU A 22 15.75 0.33 -29.56
N LEU A 23 16.27 -0.74 -30.14
CA LEU A 23 15.80 -2.09 -29.86
C LEU A 23 16.30 -2.56 -28.49
N THR A 24 15.36 -2.94 -27.61
CA THR A 24 15.66 -3.56 -26.31
C THR A 24 15.37 -5.07 -26.35
N PRO A 25 15.92 -5.87 -25.41
CA PRO A 25 15.57 -7.28 -25.29
C PRO A 25 14.05 -7.50 -25.15
N GLU A 26 13.35 -6.63 -24.42
CA GLU A 26 11.90 -6.65 -24.26
C GLU A 26 11.20 -6.42 -25.60
N ALA A 27 11.56 -5.36 -26.33
CA ALA A 27 10.97 -5.08 -27.64
C ALA A 27 11.24 -6.20 -28.66
N ALA A 28 12.43 -6.81 -28.61
CA ALA A 28 12.77 -7.96 -29.43
C ALA A 28 11.92 -9.20 -29.09
N ARG A 29 11.63 -9.45 -27.79
CA ARG A 29 10.73 -10.53 -27.36
C ARG A 29 9.28 -10.26 -27.78
N ASP A 30 8.82 -9.02 -27.61
CA ASP A 30 7.46 -8.65 -28.01
C ASP A 30 7.28 -8.78 -29.53
N TRP A 31 8.32 -8.45 -30.30
CA TRP A 31 8.33 -8.62 -31.76
C TRP A 31 8.26 -10.10 -32.16
N ASP A 32 9.07 -10.94 -31.50
CA ASP A 32 9.08 -12.40 -31.67
C ASP A 32 7.69 -13.00 -31.44
N ASN A 33 7.08 -12.66 -30.29
CA ASN A 33 5.76 -13.13 -29.88
C ASN A 33 4.66 -12.67 -30.85
N ALA A 34 4.67 -11.40 -31.25
CA ALA A 34 3.67 -10.84 -32.15
C ALA A 34 3.77 -11.46 -33.55
N CYS A 35 5.00 -11.64 -34.07
CA CYS A 35 5.25 -12.31 -35.35
C CYS A 35 4.82 -13.78 -35.31
N SER A 36 5.19 -14.51 -34.28
CA SER A 36 4.79 -15.91 -34.07
C SER A 36 3.26 -16.05 -34.06
N THR A 37 2.58 -15.17 -33.32
CA THR A 37 1.11 -15.11 -33.28
C THR A 37 0.52 -14.83 -34.66
N TYR A 38 1.08 -13.85 -35.38
CA TYR A 38 0.67 -13.50 -36.73
C TYR A 38 0.82 -14.67 -37.71
N PHE A 39 1.94 -15.40 -37.67
CA PHE A 39 2.18 -16.57 -38.51
C PHE A 39 1.17 -17.67 -38.26
N MET A 40 0.87 -17.97 -36.99
CA MET A 40 -0.13 -18.97 -36.61
C MET A 40 -1.51 -18.59 -37.13
N HIS A 41 -1.94 -17.35 -36.90
CA HIS A 41 -3.26 -16.89 -37.33
C HIS A 41 -3.43 -16.78 -38.85
N LYS A 42 -2.35 -16.50 -39.58
CA LYS A 42 -2.39 -16.39 -41.04
C LYS A 42 -2.08 -17.70 -41.77
N GLY A 43 -1.59 -18.72 -41.07
CA GLY A 43 -1.12 -19.95 -41.69
C GLY A 43 0.08 -19.71 -42.61
N ILE A 44 0.99 -18.82 -42.21
CA ILE A 44 2.16 -18.47 -43.03
C ILE A 44 3.16 -19.63 -43.01
N LYS A 45 3.57 -20.09 -44.19
CA LYS A 45 4.55 -21.16 -44.36
C LYS A 45 5.92 -20.72 -43.83
N VAL A 46 6.65 -21.64 -43.23
CA VAL A 46 7.95 -21.37 -42.57
C VAL A 46 8.90 -20.59 -43.47
N GLN A 47 9.03 -20.98 -44.74
CA GLN A 47 9.92 -20.34 -45.72
C GLN A 47 9.50 -18.90 -46.10
N ASP A 48 8.26 -18.51 -45.84
CA ASP A 48 7.75 -17.18 -46.18
C ASP A 48 7.73 -16.25 -44.96
N GLN A 49 7.92 -16.76 -43.74
CA GLN A 49 7.72 -16.04 -42.48
C GLN A 49 8.49 -14.71 -42.43
N VAL A 50 9.80 -14.74 -42.68
CA VAL A 50 10.68 -13.55 -42.58
C VAL A 50 10.26 -12.49 -43.60
N ARG A 51 10.09 -12.88 -44.86
CA ARG A 51 9.64 -11.99 -45.93
C ARG A 51 8.26 -11.37 -45.65
N MET A 52 7.39 -12.06 -44.95
CA MET A 52 6.06 -11.54 -44.61
C MET A 52 6.08 -10.45 -43.54
N ILE A 53 7.06 -10.44 -42.63
CA ILE A 53 7.11 -9.48 -41.51
C ILE A 53 7.97 -8.26 -41.76
N VAL A 54 8.79 -8.24 -42.83
CA VAL A 54 9.71 -7.14 -43.11
C VAL A 54 9.01 -5.77 -43.17
N PHE A 55 7.84 -5.70 -43.78
CA PHE A 55 7.07 -4.45 -43.90
C PHE A 55 6.52 -3.95 -42.56
N GLY A 56 6.57 -4.79 -41.52
CA GLY A 56 6.23 -4.41 -40.15
C GLY A 56 7.37 -3.71 -39.43
N MET A 57 8.62 -3.79 -39.91
CA MET A 57 9.73 -3.03 -39.36
C MET A 57 9.67 -1.59 -39.87
N LEU A 58 9.41 -0.62 -39.00
CA LEU A 58 9.19 0.77 -39.43
C LEU A 58 10.43 1.65 -39.32
N ASP A 59 11.50 1.16 -38.67
CA ASP A 59 12.78 1.86 -38.62
C ASP A 59 13.50 1.73 -39.98
N PRO A 60 13.83 2.85 -40.66
CA PRO A 60 14.51 2.82 -41.95
C PRO A 60 15.87 2.11 -41.92
N HIS A 61 16.57 2.14 -40.79
CA HIS A 61 17.87 1.47 -40.67
C HIS A 61 17.69 -0.05 -40.55
N LEU A 62 16.67 -0.53 -39.84
CA LEU A 62 16.30 -1.95 -39.81
C LEU A 62 15.86 -2.45 -41.20
N GLN A 63 15.08 -1.65 -41.93
CA GLN A 63 14.69 -1.97 -43.31
C GLN A 63 15.91 -2.04 -44.23
N THR A 64 16.81 -1.07 -44.14
CA THR A 64 18.05 -1.05 -44.94
C THR A 64 18.92 -2.26 -44.64
N TRP A 65 19.10 -2.58 -43.35
CA TRP A 65 19.80 -3.80 -42.92
C TRP A 65 19.15 -5.06 -43.48
N TYR A 66 17.82 -5.19 -43.45
CA TYR A 66 17.18 -6.35 -44.06
C TYR A 66 17.47 -6.41 -45.57
N LEU A 67 17.32 -5.30 -46.29
CA LEU A 67 17.49 -5.28 -47.74
C LEU A 67 18.91 -5.65 -48.19
N THR A 68 19.94 -5.35 -47.39
CA THR A 68 21.32 -5.71 -47.73
C THR A 68 21.64 -7.19 -47.53
N GLN A 69 20.81 -7.93 -46.78
CA GLN A 69 21.02 -9.36 -46.47
C GLN A 69 19.75 -10.21 -46.64
N CYS A 70 18.76 -9.73 -47.40
CA CYS A 70 17.46 -10.39 -47.55
C CYS A 70 17.59 -11.81 -48.10
N ALA A 71 18.53 -12.06 -49.03
CA ALA A 71 18.78 -13.39 -49.57
C ALA A 71 19.19 -14.42 -48.48
N VAL A 72 19.99 -13.99 -47.49
CA VAL A 72 20.42 -14.85 -46.38
C VAL A 72 19.32 -14.97 -45.33
N LEU A 73 18.65 -13.85 -45.00
CA LEU A 73 17.60 -13.82 -43.99
C LEU A 73 16.35 -14.61 -44.42
N ASP A 74 15.92 -14.48 -45.68
CA ASP A 74 14.73 -15.16 -46.21
C ASP A 74 14.97 -16.65 -46.47
N ALA A 75 16.22 -17.07 -46.72
CA ALA A 75 16.57 -18.49 -46.83
C ALA A 75 16.60 -19.21 -45.47
N GLY A 76 16.71 -18.46 -44.37
CA GLY A 76 16.74 -18.97 -43.01
C GLY A 76 15.38 -19.27 -42.41
N THR A 77 15.38 -19.70 -41.15
CA THR A 77 14.15 -19.80 -40.35
C THR A 77 13.87 -18.48 -39.65
N PHE A 78 12.63 -18.28 -39.20
CA PHE A 78 12.30 -17.12 -38.36
C PHE A 78 13.17 -17.04 -37.09
N ALA A 79 13.51 -18.17 -36.48
CA ALA A 79 14.43 -18.22 -35.34
C ALA A 79 15.83 -17.70 -35.71
N ALA A 80 16.38 -18.09 -36.86
CA ALA A 80 17.67 -17.60 -37.34
C ALA A 80 17.63 -16.08 -37.62
N TYR A 81 16.52 -15.58 -38.19
CA TYR A 81 16.28 -14.14 -38.34
C TYR A 81 16.26 -13.42 -36.98
N MET A 82 15.55 -13.94 -35.97
CA MET A 82 15.51 -13.34 -34.63
C MET A 82 16.88 -13.32 -33.96
N THR A 83 17.69 -14.36 -34.15
CA THR A 83 19.09 -14.37 -33.69
C THR A 83 19.91 -13.28 -34.41
N ALA A 84 19.80 -13.16 -35.73
CA ALA A 84 20.50 -12.12 -36.48
C ALA A 84 20.07 -10.71 -36.05
N LEU A 85 18.76 -10.48 -35.89
CA LEU A 85 18.20 -9.21 -35.41
C LEU A 85 18.79 -8.84 -34.04
N LYS A 86 18.73 -9.75 -33.07
CA LYS A 86 19.26 -9.52 -31.71
C LYS A 86 20.77 -9.26 -31.72
N ASN A 87 21.54 -10.00 -32.51
CA ASN A 87 22.99 -9.85 -32.59
C ASN A 87 23.43 -8.54 -33.25
N THR A 88 22.65 -8.03 -34.22
CA THR A 88 22.99 -6.78 -34.91
C THR A 88 22.52 -5.54 -34.15
N TRP A 89 21.35 -5.61 -33.50
CA TRP A 89 20.65 -4.41 -33.02
C TRP A 89 20.58 -4.24 -31.51
N LEU A 90 20.81 -5.30 -30.73
CA LEU A 90 20.97 -5.14 -29.28
C LEU A 90 22.40 -4.70 -28.95
N GLU A 91 22.54 -4.02 -27.82
CA GLU A 91 23.85 -3.60 -27.32
C GLU A 91 24.81 -4.80 -27.19
N THR A 92 26.09 -4.59 -27.47
CA THR A 92 27.11 -5.61 -27.25
C THR A 92 27.09 -6.11 -25.81
N HIS A 93 27.09 -7.45 -25.66
CA HIS A 93 26.99 -8.14 -24.37
C HIS A 93 25.69 -7.85 -23.58
N TRP A 94 24.59 -7.52 -24.27
CA TRP A 94 23.28 -7.28 -23.63
C TRP A 94 22.86 -8.44 -22.72
N ASP A 95 23.13 -9.67 -23.13
CA ASP A 95 22.82 -10.90 -22.42
C ASP A 95 23.57 -11.01 -21.09
N THR A 96 24.88 -10.75 -21.12
CA THR A 96 25.76 -10.75 -19.96
C THR A 96 25.38 -9.62 -19.00
N LYS A 97 25.08 -8.42 -19.54
CA LYS A 97 24.62 -7.28 -18.74
C LYS A 97 23.29 -7.54 -18.07
N LEU A 98 22.34 -8.13 -18.79
CA LEU A 98 21.05 -8.51 -18.24
C LEU A 98 21.17 -9.62 -17.20
N CYS A 99 21.99 -10.64 -17.44
CA CYS A 99 22.28 -11.69 -16.46
C CYS A 99 22.90 -11.11 -15.18
N LYS A 100 23.88 -10.20 -15.30
CA LYS A 100 24.44 -9.47 -14.15
C LYS A 100 23.38 -8.65 -13.41
N LYS A 101 22.44 -8.02 -14.14
CA LYS A 101 21.32 -7.29 -13.53
C LYS A 101 20.39 -8.22 -12.75
N VAL A 102 20.09 -9.40 -13.29
CA VAL A 102 19.30 -10.44 -12.61
C VAL A 102 20.03 -10.91 -11.34
N LEU A 103 21.32 -11.25 -11.45
CA LEU A 103 22.14 -11.72 -10.32
C LEU A 103 22.41 -10.66 -9.25
N GLY A 104 22.36 -9.38 -9.62
CA GLY A 104 22.50 -8.25 -8.69
C GLY A 104 21.18 -7.75 -8.11
N SER A 105 20.04 -8.33 -8.49
CA SER A 105 18.72 -7.87 -8.03
C SER A 105 18.44 -8.34 -6.60
N GLN A 106 17.89 -7.43 -5.79
CA GLN A 106 17.50 -7.67 -4.41
C GLN A 106 16.05 -7.25 -4.17
N GLN A 107 15.37 -7.92 -3.24
CA GLN A 107 13.98 -7.60 -2.90
C GLN A 107 13.84 -6.15 -2.43
N GLY A 108 14.75 -5.69 -1.57
CA GLY A 108 14.70 -4.36 -0.96
C GLY A 108 13.35 -4.11 -0.26
N SER A 109 12.69 -3.01 -0.60
CA SER A 109 11.39 -2.62 -0.04
C SER A 109 10.18 -3.13 -0.85
N HIS A 110 10.41 -3.88 -1.93
CA HIS A 110 9.33 -4.37 -2.78
C HIS A 110 8.62 -5.58 -2.13
N PRO A 111 7.31 -5.76 -2.39
CA PRO A 111 6.64 -7.04 -2.13
C PRO A 111 7.39 -8.16 -2.84
N PHE A 112 7.62 -9.27 -2.14
CA PHE A 112 8.41 -10.38 -2.61
C PHE A 112 7.92 -10.89 -3.97
N TYR A 113 6.60 -11.09 -4.11
CA TYR A 113 6.03 -11.68 -5.31
C TYR A 113 6.23 -10.81 -6.56
N GLU A 114 6.09 -9.49 -6.43
CA GLU A 114 6.32 -8.55 -7.53
C GLU A 114 7.79 -8.56 -7.98
N TRP A 115 8.71 -8.56 -7.02
CA TRP A 115 10.14 -8.68 -7.30
C TRP A 115 10.49 -10.02 -7.95
N ALA A 116 9.98 -11.14 -7.41
CA ALA A 116 10.22 -12.46 -7.97
C ALA A 116 9.67 -12.62 -9.39
N LEU A 117 8.50 -12.02 -9.68
CA LEU A 117 7.93 -11.98 -11.03
C LEU A 117 8.80 -11.14 -11.97
N GLN A 118 9.26 -9.97 -11.53
CA GLN A 118 10.19 -9.14 -12.31
C GLN A 118 11.48 -9.89 -12.65
N LEU A 119 12.06 -10.61 -11.68
CA LEU A 119 13.27 -11.41 -11.86
C LEU A 119 13.05 -12.53 -12.89
N GLN A 120 11.95 -13.27 -12.77
CA GLN A 120 11.57 -14.31 -13.74
C GLN A 120 11.36 -13.73 -15.14
N ASN A 121 10.70 -12.57 -15.26
CA ASN A 121 10.47 -11.90 -16.53
C ASN A 121 11.76 -11.45 -17.21
N GLN A 122 12.74 -10.97 -16.43
CA GLN A 122 14.07 -10.61 -16.93
C GLN A 122 14.86 -11.84 -17.36
N ASN A 123 14.85 -12.91 -16.56
CA ASN A 123 15.53 -14.15 -16.93
C ASN A 123 14.92 -14.77 -18.20
N ALA A 124 13.59 -14.69 -18.39
CA ALA A 124 12.94 -15.18 -19.59
C ALA A 124 13.39 -14.48 -20.89
N LEU A 125 13.94 -13.25 -20.82
CA LEU A 125 14.55 -12.59 -21.99
C LEU A 125 15.85 -13.25 -22.43
N LEU A 126 16.50 -13.99 -21.53
CA LEU A 126 17.73 -14.74 -21.80
C LEU A 126 17.45 -16.15 -22.34
N TYR A 127 16.18 -16.56 -22.47
CA TYR A 127 15.84 -17.91 -22.91
C TYR A 127 16.51 -18.28 -24.24
N GLY A 128 17.16 -19.44 -24.29
CA GLY A 128 17.97 -19.89 -25.43
C GLY A 128 19.41 -19.37 -25.46
N ASN A 129 19.80 -18.48 -24.53
CA ASN A 129 21.18 -18.06 -24.31
C ASN A 129 21.82 -18.88 -23.17
N THR A 130 23.14 -19.05 -23.20
CA THR A 130 23.91 -19.67 -22.12
C THR A 130 23.86 -18.89 -20.79
N ALA A 131 23.52 -17.60 -20.84
CA ALA A 131 23.33 -16.73 -19.68
C ALA A 131 21.98 -16.93 -18.96
N HIS A 132 21.06 -17.74 -19.52
CA HIS A 132 19.77 -18.04 -18.91
C HIS A 132 19.94 -18.86 -17.62
N LEU A 133 19.35 -18.38 -16.52
CA LEU A 133 19.36 -19.10 -15.25
C LEU A 133 18.33 -20.24 -15.27
N THR A 134 18.74 -21.42 -14.81
CA THR A 134 17.86 -22.56 -14.56
C THR A 134 16.91 -22.26 -13.38
N GLY A 135 15.85 -23.07 -13.23
CA GLY A 135 14.91 -22.93 -12.11
C GLY A 135 15.60 -23.03 -10.74
N ALA A 136 16.60 -23.91 -10.60
CA ALA A 136 17.39 -24.03 -9.38
C ALA A 136 18.28 -22.80 -9.12
N GLN A 137 18.90 -22.24 -10.16
CA GLN A 137 19.69 -21.02 -10.03
C GLN A 137 18.82 -19.81 -9.68
N LEU A 138 17.61 -19.70 -10.26
CA LEU A 138 16.65 -18.67 -9.90
C LEU A 138 16.16 -18.82 -8.46
N HIS A 139 15.89 -20.05 -8.02
CA HIS A 139 15.50 -20.33 -6.64
C HIS A 139 16.58 -19.85 -5.67
N ASN A 140 17.84 -20.26 -5.86
CA ASN A 140 18.98 -19.81 -5.05
C ASN A 140 19.12 -18.28 -5.07
N GLN A 141 18.97 -17.65 -6.25
CA GLN A 141 19.07 -16.20 -6.38
C GLN A 141 17.98 -15.47 -5.60
N LEU A 142 16.74 -15.97 -5.67
CA LEU A 142 15.63 -15.41 -4.91
C LEU A 142 15.89 -15.56 -3.41
N GLU A 143 16.21 -16.78 -2.96
CA GLU A 143 16.40 -17.10 -1.54
C GLU A 143 17.50 -16.25 -0.88
N VAL A 144 18.64 -16.07 -1.55
CA VAL A 144 19.77 -15.30 -1.00
C VAL A 144 19.51 -13.79 -0.95
N ASN A 145 18.56 -13.29 -1.74
CA ASN A 145 18.31 -11.85 -1.89
C ASN A 145 16.93 -11.38 -1.38
N ILE A 146 16.27 -12.23 -0.59
CA ILE A 146 15.12 -11.87 0.24
C ILE A 146 15.56 -10.85 1.30
N CYS A 147 14.67 -9.91 1.67
CA CYS A 147 14.96 -8.97 2.75
C CYS A 147 15.03 -9.67 4.14
N ASP A 148 15.86 -9.16 5.04
CA ASP A 148 16.17 -9.80 6.33
C ASP A 148 14.92 -10.19 7.14
N GLU A 149 13.89 -9.33 7.15
CA GLU A 149 12.66 -9.62 7.90
C GLU A 149 11.89 -10.81 7.33
N LEU A 150 11.86 -10.96 6.00
CA LEU A 150 11.19 -12.09 5.36
C LEU A 150 12.06 -13.34 5.43
N THR A 151 13.38 -13.23 5.32
CA THR A 151 14.33 -14.34 5.50
C THR A 151 14.10 -15.05 6.84
N MET A 152 13.92 -14.29 7.93
CA MET A 152 13.61 -14.87 9.24
C MET A 152 12.28 -15.61 9.30
N LEU A 153 11.28 -15.20 8.52
CA LEU A 153 9.99 -15.90 8.43
C LEU A 153 10.11 -17.19 7.63
N VAL A 154 10.83 -17.16 6.50
CA VAL A 154 11.08 -18.34 5.66
C VAL A 154 11.82 -19.42 6.45
N LEU A 155 12.90 -19.06 7.16
CA LEU A 155 13.66 -19.99 7.99
C LEU A 155 12.82 -20.62 9.11
N ARG A 156 11.88 -19.87 9.69
CA ARG A 156 10.97 -20.38 10.74
C ARG A 156 9.87 -21.28 10.18
N ALA A 157 9.41 -21.02 8.96
CA ALA A 157 8.35 -21.78 8.32
C ALA A 157 8.76 -23.22 8.01
N ARG A 158 10.07 -23.50 7.86
CA ARG A 158 10.62 -24.82 7.52
C ARG A 158 9.90 -25.41 6.30
N LEU A 159 9.93 -24.65 5.20
CA LEU A 159 9.36 -25.06 3.92
C LEU A 159 9.98 -26.40 3.48
N ALA A 160 9.21 -27.21 2.75
CA ALA A 160 9.69 -28.51 2.30
C ALA A 160 10.82 -28.37 1.25
N ASP A 161 11.83 -29.22 1.34
CA ASP A 161 13.02 -29.16 0.46
C ASP A 161 12.71 -29.56 -0.99
N ASN A 162 11.58 -30.23 -1.24
CA ASN A 162 11.20 -30.78 -2.55
C ASN A 162 10.21 -29.89 -3.32
N LEU A 163 9.98 -28.65 -2.88
CA LEU A 163 9.12 -27.72 -3.59
C LEU A 163 9.70 -27.36 -4.95
N THR A 164 8.85 -27.31 -5.97
CA THR A 164 9.22 -26.65 -7.23
C THR A 164 9.43 -25.15 -7.00
N LEU A 165 10.16 -24.49 -7.90
CA LEU A 165 10.34 -23.03 -7.85
C LEU A 165 9.00 -22.28 -7.68
N LYS A 166 7.97 -22.71 -8.42
CA LYS A 166 6.64 -22.09 -8.37
C LYS A 166 5.99 -22.26 -6.99
N GLU A 167 6.01 -23.47 -6.45
CA GLU A 167 5.41 -23.75 -5.14
C GLU A 167 6.14 -23.00 -4.04
N TRP A 168 7.48 -22.97 -4.07
CA TRP A 168 8.28 -22.20 -3.12
C TRP A 168 7.98 -20.70 -3.19
N ILE A 169 7.84 -20.12 -4.39
CA ILE A 169 7.47 -18.69 -4.55
C ILE A 169 6.10 -18.40 -3.91
N GLU A 170 5.11 -19.26 -4.10
CA GLU A 170 3.78 -19.05 -3.50
C GLU A 170 3.81 -19.15 -1.97
N GLU A 171 4.57 -20.09 -1.39
CA GLU A 171 4.74 -20.20 0.06
C GLU A 171 5.42 -18.94 0.64
N VAL A 172 6.51 -18.48 0.02
CA VAL A 172 7.23 -17.27 0.47
C VAL A 172 6.35 -16.02 0.31
N LYS A 173 5.56 -15.93 -0.76
CA LYS A 173 4.57 -14.87 -0.95
C LYS A 173 3.54 -14.86 0.18
N HIS A 174 3.00 -16.01 0.59
CA HIS A 174 2.05 -16.06 1.71
C HIS A 174 2.66 -15.54 3.02
N LEU A 175 3.93 -15.85 3.27
CA LEU A 175 4.67 -15.30 4.42
C LEU A 175 4.85 -13.78 4.30
N ASP A 176 5.19 -13.28 3.11
CA ASP A 176 5.37 -11.85 2.87
C ASP A 176 4.06 -11.07 2.97
N ASP A 177 2.97 -11.60 2.41
CA ASP A 177 1.62 -11.01 2.51
C ASP A 177 1.21 -10.83 3.97
N LYS A 178 1.52 -11.81 4.82
CA LYS A 178 1.27 -11.72 6.27
C LYS A 178 2.14 -10.63 6.89
N ARG A 179 3.44 -10.61 6.59
CA ARG A 179 4.39 -9.60 7.07
C ARG A 179 3.94 -8.18 6.70
N LEU A 180 3.53 -7.97 5.45
CA LEU A 180 3.08 -6.67 4.95
C LEU A 180 1.76 -6.23 5.61
N LYS A 181 0.83 -7.15 5.87
CA LYS A 181 -0.40 -6.87 6.63
C LYS A 181 -0.11 -6.46 8.08
N ASP A 182 0.82 -7.15 8.73
CA ASP A 182 1.22 -6.84 10.11
C ASP A 182 1.91 -5.48 10.18
N LEU A 183 2.82 -5.18 9.24
CA LEU A 183 3.47 -3.87 9.11
C LEU A 183 2.47 -2.74 8.87
N ALA A 184 1.49 -2.95 7.98
CA ALA A 184 0.43 -1.97 7.72
C ALA A 184 -0.42 -1.72 8.97
N SER A 185 -0.73 -2.77 9.73
CA SER A 185 -1.48 -2.69 10.98
C SER A 185 -0.72 -1.91 12.06
N HIS A 186 0.56 -2.21 12.25
CA HIS A 186 1.42 -1.48 13.19
C HIS A 186 1.58 -0.01 12.81
N LYS A 187 1.74 0.29 11.52
CA LYS A 187 1.82 1.66 11.01
C LYS A 187 0.54 2.44 11.34
N LYS A 188 -0.63 1.83 11.13
CA LYS A 188 -1.94 2.45 11.44
C LYS A 188 -2.07 2.78 12.93
N ILE A 189 -1.68 1.84 13.81
CA ILE A 189 -1.70 2.06 15.27
C ILE A 189 -0.74 3.20 15.65
N ALA A 190 0.48 3.20 15.12
CA ALA A 190 1.47 4.24 15.40
C ALA A 190 0.99 5.64 14.94
N GLU A 191 0.37 5.73 13.75
CA GLU A 191 -0.22 6.97 13.25
C GLU A 191 -1.38 7.47 14.12
N GLU A 192 -2.22 6.57 14.63
CA GLU A 192 -3.34 6.92 15.52
C GLU A 192 -2.86 7.45 16.87
N LEU A 193 -1.83 6.82 17.45
CA LEU A 193 -1.16 7.29 18.66
C LEU A 193 -0.52 8.67 18.44
N TYR A 194 0.17 8.86 17.32
CA TYR A 194 0.79 10.14 16.97
C TYR A 194 -0.25 11.26 16.79
N ARG A 195 -1.36 10.98 16.08
CA ARG A 195 -2.47 11.96 15.91
C ARG A 195 -3.11 12.34 17.23
N SER A 196 -3.28 11.36 18.12
CA SER A 196 -3.83 11.58 19.47
C SER A 196 -2.91 12.47 20.31
N SER A 197 -1.59 12.28 20.21
CA SER A 197 -0.58 13.11 20.88
C SER A 197 -0.41 14.52 20.31
N LYS A 198 -0.72 14.75 19.02
CA LYS A 198 -0.62 16.09 18.40
C LYS A 198 -1.85 16.96 18.68
N ARG A 199 -3.01 16.34 18.92
CA ARG A 199 -4.23 17.06 19.34
C ARG A 199 -4.09 17.71 20.72
N THR A 200 -3.20 17.22 21.58
CA THR A 200 -2.97 17.79 22.92
C THR A 200 -2.01 18.98 22.95
N THR A 201 -1.27 19.28 21.86
CA THR A 201 -0.21 20.32 21.85
C THR A 201 -0.54 21.59 21.07
N SER A 202 -1.70 21.67 20.40
CA SER A 202 -2.02 22.78 19.47
C SER A 202 -2.82 23.95 20.09
N SER A 203 -2.61 24.29 21.36
CA SER A 203 -3.22 25.47 22.02
C SER A 203 -2.21 26.53 22.46
N ASN A 204 -1.14 26.77 21.70
CA ASN A 204 -0.25 27.91 21.94
C ASN A 204 -0.09 28.76 20.67
N HIS A 205 -0.98 29.75 20.51
CA HIS A 205 -0.75 30.88 19.61
C HIS A 205 -0.46 32.16 20.42
N THR A 206 0.81 32.54 20.36
CA THR A 206 1.37 33.90 20.17
C THR A 206 0.91 35.04 21.09
N LYS A 207 1.88 35.69 21.76
CA LYS A 207 2.09 37.15 21.69
C LYS A 207 3.50 37.54 22.16
N ASN A 208 4.15 38.37 21.33
CA ASN A 208 5.47 38.96 21.48
C ASN A 208 5.47 40.13 22.52
N PRO A 209 6.63 40.70 22.88
CA PRO A 209 6.91 41.24 24.20
C PRO A 209 6.56 42.73 24.34
N SER A 210 6.13 43.15 25.54
CA SER A 210 6.23 44.53 26.03
C SER A 210 6.22 44.55 27.55
N SER A 211 7.25 45.21 28.09
CA SER A 211 7.62 45.60 29.45
C SER A 211 6.51 45.92 30.48
N PRO A 212 6.88 45.98 31.78
CA PRO A 212 6.18 45.32 32.88
C PRO A 212 5.24 46.26 33.61
N LYS A 213 4.04 45.78 33.99
CA LYS A 213 3.28 46.36 35.11
C LYS A 213 2.49 45.30 35.88
N THR A 214 2.96 45.12 37.11
CA THR A 214 2.19 45.13 38.36
C THR A 214 1.08 44.08 38.52
N TYR A 215 1.41 43.14 39.41
CA TYR A 215 0.52 42.25 40.15
C TYR A 215 -0.87 42.86 40.40
N ASN A 216 -1.89 42.24 39.82
CA ASN A 216 -3.24 42.27 40.35
C ASN A 216 -3.73 40.83 40.42
N SER A 217 -3.93 40.38 41.66
CA SER A 217 -4.47 39.08 42.03
C SER A 217 -5.89 38.91 41.48
N SER A 218 -6.01 38.17 40.38
CA SER A 218 -7.27 37.55 39.99
C SER A 218 -7.24 36.10 40.51
N SER A 219 -8.10 35.83 41.47
CA SER A 219 -8.36 34.57 42.16
C SER A 219 -8.82 33.45 41.21
N HIS A 220 -7.90 32.94 40.40
CA HIS A 220 -8.20 31.85 39.47
C HIS A 220 -8.21 30.50 40.21
N LEU A 221 -9.37 29.84 40.21
CA LEU A 221 -9.53 28.48 40.72
C LEU A 221 -8.60 27.53 39.94
N GLY A 222 -7.69 26.85 40.63
CA GLY A 222 -6.78 25.87 40.02
C GLY A 222 -7.54 24.75 39.31
N GLY A 223 -6.95 24.14 38.28
CA GLY A 223 -7.56 23.04 37.53
C GLY A 223 -7.94 21.86 38.44
N LEU A 224 -8.95 21.08 38.03
CA LEU A 224 -9.32 19.85 38.73
C LEU A 224 -8.12 18.91 38.78
N THR A 225 -7.81 18.40 39.97
CA THR A 225 -6.86 17.30 40.14
C THR A 225 -7.40 16.02 39.50
N GLU A 226 -6.53 15.06 39.18
CA GLU A 226 -6.94 13.79 38.57
C GLU A 226 -7.90 13.00 39.48
N THR A 227 -7.72 13.11 40.79
CA THR A 227 -8.61 12.53 41.80
C THR A 227 -10.00 13.17 41.79
N GLU A 228 -10.09 14.50 41.73
CA GLU A 228 -11.39 15.20 41.64
C GLU A 228 -12.10 14.94 40.31
N ARG A 229 -11.33 14.80 39.22
CA ARG A 229 -11.87 14.45 37.90
C ARG A 229 -12.45 13.04 37.90
N THR A 230 -11.75 12.07 38.46
CA THR A 230 -12.24 10.68 38.59
C THR A 230 -13.51 10.65 39.44
N LEU A 231 -13.49 11.34 40.58
CA LEU A 231 -14.64 11.41 41.50
C LEU A 231 -15.87 12.03 40.85
N LEU A 232 -15.71 13.13 40.10
CA LEU A 232 -16.81 13.76 39.36
C LEU A 232 -17.32 12.85 38.22
N MET A 233 -16.44 12.08 37.57
CA MET A 233 -16.85 11.14 36.52
C MET A 233 -17.69 9.99 37.10
N ASP A 234 -17.21 9.35 38.17
CA ASP A 234 -17.86 8.18 38.80
C ASP A 234 -19.22 8.53 39.43
N HIS A 235 -19.37 9.77 39.90
CA HIS A 235 -20.59 10.24 40.56
C HIS A 235 -21.45 11.17 39.68
N LYS A 236 -21.34 11.06 38.35
CA LYS A 236 -22.15 11.80 37.36
C LYS A 236 -22.19 13.32 37.66
N GLY A 237 -21.03 13.87 37.98
CA GLY A 237 -20.83 15.27 38.30
C GLY A 237 -20.41 16.12 37.11
N CYS A 238 -20.54 17.43 37.25
CA CYS A 238 -20.15 18.39 36.22
C CYS A 238 -18.77 18.98 36.53
N PHE A 239 -17.86 18.95 35.55
CA PHE A 239 -16.49 19.46 35.72
C PHE A 239 -16.39 20.99 35.75
N LYS A 240 -17.45 21.72 35.35
CA LYS A 240 -17.48 23.20 35.34
C LYS A 240 -17.92 23.76 36.70
N CYS A 241 -19.06 23.33 37.21
CA CYS A 241 -19.58 23.78 38.51
C CYS A 241 -19.13 22.89 39.69
N ARG A 242 -18.46 21.76 39.41
CA ARG A 242 -17.87 20.83 40.39
C ARG A 242 -18.89 20.21 41.36
N LYS A 243 -20.14 20.02 40.91
CA LYS A 243 -21.24 19.40 41.68
C LYS A 243 -21.49 17.96 41.23
N PHE A 244 -21.84 17.08 42.16
CA PHE A 244 -22.17 15.67 41.91
C PHE A 244 -23.66 15.45 41.55
N TYR A 245 -23.95 14.37 40.82
CA TYR A 245 -25.31 13.92 40.46
C TYR A 245 -26.20 14.99 39.79
N VAL A 246 -25.62 15.76 38.87
CA VAL A 246 -26.37 16.78 38.11
C VAL A 246 -26.73 16.22 36.72
N SER A 247 -27.83 16.70 36.14
CA SER A 247 -28.31 16.24 34.83
C SER A 247 -27.62 16.91 33.64
N HIS A 248 -26.70 17.86 33.89
CA HIS A 248 -26.00 18.60 32.86
C HIS A 248 -24.51 18.26 32.85
N HIS A 249 -23.89 18.41 31.69
CA HIS A 249 -22.44 18.25 31.52
C HIS A 249 -21.78 19.61 31.24
N SER A 250 -20.44 19.69 31.29
CA SER A 250 -19.72 20.97 31.28
C SER A 250 -20.06 21.93 30.11
N LYS A 251 -20.48 21.40 28.95
CA LYS A 251 -20.87 22.21 27.79
C LYS A 251 -22.27 22.82 27.92
N GLU A 252 -23.15 22.16 28.67
CA GLU A 252 -24.55 22.58 28.91
C GLU A 252 -24.71 23.22 30.30
N CYS A 253 -23.60 23.40 31.03
CA CYS A 253 -23.61 23.92 32.39
C CYS A 253 -23.75 25.44 32.40
N THR A 254 -24.92 25.91 32.82
CA THR A 254 -25.25 27.32 33.07
C THR A 254 -24.80 27.80 34.45
N ASP A 255 -24.51 26.89 35.37
CA ASP A 255 -24.00 27.21 36.71
C ASP A 255 -22.59 27.81 36.64
N SER A 256 -22.35 28.84 37.46
CA SER A 256 -21.03 29.43 37.66
C SER A 256 -20.07 28.46 38.35
N ALA A 257 -18.77 28.59 38.05
CA ALA A 257 -17.73 27.86 38.76
C ALA A 257 -17.69 28.29 40.24
N PRO A 258 -17.35 27.37 41.17
CA PRO A 258 -17.21 27.73 42.57
C PRO A 258 -16.11 28.76 42.78
N GLU A 259 -16.31 29.65 43.74
CA GLU A 259 -15.38 30.73 44.03
C GLU A 259 -14.06 30.21 44.61
N ALA A 260 -12.94 30.71 44.13
CA ALA A 260 -11.62 30.19 44.51
C ALA A 260 -11.26 30.40 45.99
N SER A 261 -11.84 31.41 46.64
CA SER A 261 -11.67 31.70 48.06
C SER A 261 -12.33 30.67 48.99
N SER A 262 -13.37 29.98 48.51
CA SER A 262 -14.20 29.06 49.31
C SER A 262 -14.17 27.62 48.82
N TYR A 263 -13.39 27.34 47.78
CA TYR A 263 -13.33 26.01 47.19
C TYR A 263 -12.58 25.02 48.07
N LYS A 264 -13.24 23.92 48.41
CA LYS A 264 -12.63 22.76 49.06
C LYS A 264 -12.46 21.65 48.03
N THR A 265 -11.33 20.97 48.09
CA THR A 265 -11.05 19.79 47.27
C THR A 265 -12.12 18.73 47.48
N LEU A 266 -12.66 18.20 46.39
CA LEU A 266 -13.75 17.22 46.47
C LEU A 266 -13.24 15.87 46.99
N MET A 267 -13.94 15.31 47.96
CA MET A 267 -13.67 13.98 48.52
C MET A 267 -14.89 13.06 48.40
N GLU A 268 -14.65 11.74 48.52
CA GLU A 268 -15.70 10.71 48.48
C GLU A 268 -16.86 10.99 49.45
N ALA A 269 -16.55 11.55 50.62
CA ALA A 269 -17.55 11.96 51.62
C ALA A 269 -18.54 13.01 51.07
N ASP A 270 -18.09 13.93 50.20
CA ASP A 270 -18.93 14.96 49.59
C ASP A 270 -19.87 14.37 48.54
N ALA A 271 -19.40 13.37 47.78
CA ALA A 271 -20.22 12.62 46.84
C ALA A 271 -21.32 11.84 47.57
N LEU A 272 -20.98 11.15 48.66
CA LEU A 272 -21.98 10.43 49.48
C LEU A 272 -22.99 11.39 50.13
N ALA A 273 -22.54 12.53 50.63
CA ALA A 273 -23.41 13.58 51.17
C ALA A 273 -24.36 14.14 50.10
N ALA A 274 -23.88 14.40 48.88
CA ALA A 274 -24.71 14.86 47.76
C ALA A 274 -25.76 13.81 47.35
N LYS A 275 -25.37 12.52 47.29
CA LYS A 275 -26.27 11.41 46.93
C LYS A 275 -27.46 11.29 47.89
N SER A 276 -27.23 11.48 49.19
CA SER A 276 -28.29 11.43 50.21
C SER A 276 -29.29 12.59 50.10
N LYS A 277 -28.83 13.77 49.65
CA LYS A 277 -29.69 14.94 49.41
C LYS A 277 -30.59 14.75 48.17
N THR A 278 -30.06 14.19 47.09
CA THR A 278 -30.84 13.92 45.86
C THR A 278 -31.91 12.84 46.08
N LYS A 279 -31.64 11.84 46.93
CA LYS A 279 -32.65 10.84 47.36
C LYS A 279 -33.80 11.43 48.21
N LYS A 280 -33.56 12.52 48.95
CA LYS A 280 -34.61 13.21 49.72
C LYS A 280 -35.53 14.04 48.82
N GLN A 281 -35.00 14.66 47.76
CA GLN A 281 -35.79 15.46 46.80
C GLN A 281 -36.66 14.62 45.85
N THR A 282 -36.27 13.39 45.53
CA THR A 282 -37.04 12.51 44.64
C THR A 282 -38.27 11.88 45.30
N ARG A 283 -38.41 11.97 46.63
CA ARG A 283 -39.59 11.47 47.36
C ARG A 283 -40.78 12.45 47.41
N SER A 284 -40.66 13.68 46.90
CA SER A 284 -41.67 14.73 47.07
C SER A 284 -42.49 15.10 45.81
N VAL A 285 -42.48 14.30 44.74
CA VAL A 285 -43.35 14.56 43.58
C VAL A 285 -44.19 13.32 43.30
N ALA A 286 -45.42 13.34 43.84
CA ALA A 286 -46.47 12.36 43.53
C ALA A 286 -47.50 12.97 42.57
N ALA A 287 -47.89 12.17 41.58
CA ALA A 287 -49.14 12.14 40.82
C ALA A 287 -49.57 13.38 39.99
N VAL A 288 -49.57 13.23 38.66
CA VAL A 288 -50.75 13.53 37.83
C VAL A 288 -50.85 12.47 36.72
N ALA A 289 -52.05 11.91 36.58
CA ALA A 289 -52.44 10.80 35.71
C ALA A 289 -52.52 11.18 34.22
N LEU A 290 -52.23 10.21 33.35
CA LEU A 290 -52.54 10.22 31.91
C LEU A 290 -53.86 9.47 31.68
N PRO A 291 -54.78 9.95 30.82
CA PRO A 291 -55.76 9.07 30.21
C PRO A 291 -55.23 8.48 28.90
N LEU A 292 -55.35 7.15 28.82
CA LEU A 292 -55.23 6.33 27.62
C LEU A 292 -56.33 6.68 26.61
N VAL A 293 -55.99 6.73 25.32
CA VAL A 293 -56.92 6.33 24.24
C VAL A 293 -56.20 5.42 23.26
N VAL A 294 -56.91 4.36 22.92
CA VAL A 294 -56.56 3.12 22.26
C VAL A 294 -56.93 3.21 20.77
N VAL A 295 -56.00 2.75 19.92
CA VAL A 295 -56.13 1.92 18.70
C VAL A 295 -57.13 2.36 17.61
N PHE A 296 -56.67 2.40 16.34
CA PHE A 296 -57.14 1.47 15.30
C PHE A 296 -56.22 1.50 14.07
N ALA A 297 -55.67 0.32 13.76
CA ALA A 297 -55.11 -0.01 12.46
C ALA A 297 -56.26 -0.29 11.49
N LEU A 298 -56.12 0.12 10.23
CA LEU A 298 -56.78 -0.53 9.10
C LEU A 298 -55.97 -0.29 7.82
N VAL A 299 -55.40 -1.40 7.36
CA VAL A 299 -54.98 -1.69 5.99
C VAL A 299 -56.18 -1.53 5.05
N ILE A 300 -55.98 -1.06 3.81
CA ILE A 300 -56.57 -1.59 2.56
C ILE A 300 -56.06 -0.78 1.35
N TRP A 301 -55.44 -1.54 0.44
CA TRP A 301 -55.14 -1.33 -0.99
C TRP A 301 -54.13 -0.26 -1.41
#